data_AF-Q12VY1-F1
#
_entry.id   AF-Q12VY1-F1
#
_cell.length_a   1.000
_cell.length_b   1.000
_cell.length_c   1.000
_cell.angle_alpha   90.00
_cell.angle_beta   90.00
_cell.angle_gamma   90.00
#
_symmetry.space_group_name_H-M   'P 1'
#
loop_
_entity.id
_entity.type
_entity.pdbx_description
1 polymer ?
#
loop_
_entity_poly.entity_id
_entity_poly.type
_entity_poly.pdbx_seq_one_letter_code
_entity_poly.pdbx_strand_id
1 'polypeptide(L)'
;MARIIENDQGQWILLSGLVVAIALVFLVTLMNNAAVTGYHSSNNALEFPKDDIRDLVSQSRDATSQAVHIAHQINQSSNQTIPEITTSIIDDFNRQTSLLYASHGQTVVISVSNITINESASSFGDMVWLNISYNDGNTFYSSEPEIVEVRV
;
A
#
# COMPACT_ATOMS: atom_id res chain seq x y z
N MET A 1 -44.12 26.02 50.85
CA MET A 1 -43.79 25.74 49.44
C MET A 1 -43.28 27.03 48.81
N ALA A 2 -42.25 26.93 47.96
CA ALA A 2 -41.74 27.94 47.02
C ALA A 2 -41.19 29.26 47.61
N ARG A 3 -39.88 29.33 47.87
CA ARG A 3 -39.14 30.61 47.98
C ARG A 3 -37.65 30.55 47.59
N ILE A 4 -37.29 29.61 46.71
CA ILE A 4 -35.93 29.50 46.14
C ILE A 4 -35.94 29.78 44.62
N ILE A 5 -37.08 30.19 44.08
CA ILE A 5 -37.21 30.63 42.70
C ILE A 5 -37.25 32.16 42.77
N GLU A 6 -36.45 32.83 41.95
CA GLU A 6 -36.20 34.29 41.91
C GLU A 6 -35.00 34.81 42.71
N ASN A 7 -33.81 34.27 42.43
CA ASN A 7 -32.61 35.09 42.44
C ASN A 7 -32.08 35.18 41.01
N ASP A 8 -32.69 36.08 40.24
CA ASP A 8 -32.42 36.31 38.82
C ASP A 8 -30.93 36.57 38.58
N GLN A 9 -30.30 37.38 39.43
CA GLN A 9 -28.86 37.68 39.35
C GLN A 9 -27.97 36.44 39.48
N GLY A 10 -28.32 35.50 40.38
CA GLY A 10 -27.59 34.24 40.53
C GLY A 10 -27.75 33.31 39.32
N GLN A 11 -28.91 33.34 38.67
CA GLN A 11 -29.19 32.56 37.47
C GLN A 11 -28.40 33.08 36.25
N TRP A 12 -28.28 34.40 36.10
CA TRP A 12 -27.44 35.02 35.06
C TRP A 12 -25.96 34.71 35.25
N ILE A 13 -25.46 34.70 36.49
CA ILE A 13 -24.08 34.31 36.79
C ILE A 13 -23.83 32.84 36.40
N LEU A 14 -24.76 31.94 36.76
CA LEU A 14 -24.65 30.51 36.47
C LEU A 14 -24.70 30.26 34.96
N LEU A 15 -25.59 30.96 34.25
CA LEU A 15 -25.72 30.88 32.79
C LEU A 15 -24.44 31.36 32.09
N SER A 16 -23.85 32.48 32.54
CA SER A 16 -22.60 33.00 31.98
C SER A 16 -21.43 32.03 32.20
N GLY A 17 -21.33 31.41 33.37
CA GLY A 17 -20.31 30.40 33.66
C GLY A 17 -20.45 29.14 32.81
N LEU A 18 -21.69 28.68 32.58
CA LEU A 18 -21.97 27.54 31.72
C LEU A 18 -21.58 27.82 30.27
N VAL A 19 -21.91 29.01 29.75
CA VAL A 19 -21.54 29.42 28.38
C VAL A 19 -20.03 29.46 28.20
N VAL A 20 -19.29 30.03 29.17
CA VAL A 20 -17.82 30.07 29.13
C VAL A 20 -17.23 28.66 29.19
N ALA A 21 -17.78 27.77 30.01
CA ALA A 21 -17.33 26.38 30.09
C ALA A 21 -17.54 25.62 28.78
N ILE A 22 -18.71 25.77 28.15
CA ILE A 22 -19.01 25.15 26.84
C ILE A 22 -18.05 25.70 25.77
N ALA A 23 -17.83 27.02 25.74
CA ALA A 23 -16.91 27.65 24.79
C ALA A 23 -15.47 27.12 24.95
N LEU A 24 -14.99 26.92 26.18
CA LEU A 24 -13.67 26.34 26.46
C LEU A 24 -13.57 24.88 25.99
N VAL A 25 -14.59 24.05 26.25
CA VAL A 25 -14.61 22.65 25.79
C VAL A 25 -14.56 22.59 24.26
N PHE A 26 -15.32 23.44 23.56
CA PHE A 26 -15.26 23.55 22.11
C PHE A 26 -13.87 23.98 21.63
N LEU A 27 -13.27 24.99 22.26
CA LEU A 27 -11.96 25.50 21.87
C LEU A 27 -10.85 24.44 22.03
N VAL A 28 -10.87 23.70 23.15
CA VAL A 28 -9.94 22.59 23.38
C VAL A 28 -10.16 21.47 22.37
N THR A 29 -11.41 21.13 22.04
CA THR A 29 -11.73 20.08 21.07
C THR A 29 -11.26 20.46 19.66
N LEU A 30 -11.50 21.70 19.24
CA LEU A 30 -11.03 22.21 17.96
C LEU A 30 -9.51 22.23 17.89
N MET A 31 -8.84 22.64 18.97
CA MET A 31 -7.37 22.66 19.02
C MET A 31 -6.78 21.25 18.97
N ASN A 32 -7.40 20.28 19.64
CA ASN A 32 -6.99 18.88 19.58
C ASN A 32 -7.14 18.32 18.16
N ASN A 33 -8.28 18.56 17.51
CA ASN A 33 -8.51 18.12 16.14
C ASN A 33 -7.59 18.83 15.14
N ALA A 34 -7.32 20.12 15.33
CA ALA A 34 -6.40 20.89 14.48
C ALA A 34 -4.95 20.41 14.62
N ALA A 35 -4.50 20.08 15.82
CA ALA A 35 -3.18 19.50 16.04
C ALA A 35 -3.05 18.14 15.33
N VAL A 36 -3.99 17.23 15.55
CA VAL A 36 -4.00 15.90 14.91
C VAL A 36 -4.02 16.02 13.38
N THR A 37 -4.90 16.86 12.83
CA THR A 37 -5.00 17.07 11.37
C THR A 37 -3.76 17.75 10.79
N GLY A 38 -3.15 18.68 11.52
CA GLY A 38 -1.89 19.34 11.13
C GLY A 38 -0.73 18.35 11.01
N TYR A 39 -0.62 17.40 11.94
CA TYR A 39 0.35 16.30 11.87
C TYR A 39 0.12 15.38 10.66
N HIS A 40 -1.14 15.03 10.36
CA HIS A 40 -1.45 14.20 9.20
C HIS A 40 -1.25 14.92 7.86
N SER A 41 -1.51 16.22 7.78
CA SER A 41 -1.37 17.00 6.55
C SER A 41 0.09 17.25 6.15
N SER A 42 1.01 17.39 7.10
CA SER A 42 2.43 17.58 6.79
C SER A 42 3.11 16.29 6.31
N ASN A 43 2.66 15.13 6.79
CA ASN A 43 3.17 13.84 6.31
C ASN A 43 2.61 13.49 4.93
N ASN A 44 1.31 13.72 4.68
CA ASN A 44 0.69 13.39 3.39
C ASN A 44 1.23 14.16 2.18
N ALA A 45 1.87 15.32 2.37
CA ALA A 45 2.36 16.16 1.28
C ALA A 45 3.80 15.83 0.84
N LEU A 46 4.56 15.03 1.61
CA LEU A 46 5.97 14.77 1.37
C LEU A 46 6.41 13.32 1.60
N GLU A 47 5.49 12.41 1.86
CA GLU A 47 5.79 10.99 2.00
C GLU A 47 5.69 10.33 0.63
N PHE A 48 6.85 10.15 -0.01
CA PHE A 48 6.97 9.21 -1.12
C PHE A 48 6.39 7.87 -0.63
N PRO A 49 5.52 7.17 -1.40
CA PRO A 49 4.93 5.89 -1.01
C PRO A 49 5.98 4.76 -1.07
N LYS A 50 7.09 4.96 -0.35
CA LYS A 50 8.28 4.12 -0.37
C LYS A 50 7.97 2.75 0.23
N ASP A 51 7.13 2.70 1.25
CA ASP A 51 6.71 1.44 1.86
C ASP A 51 5.80 0.66 0.89
N ASP A 52 4.82 1.30 0.25
CA ASP A 52 3.95 0.64 -0.75
C ASP A 52 4.75 0.09 -1.93
N ILE A 53 5.71 0.86 -2.45
CA ILE A 53 6.58 0.43 -3.56
C ILE A 53 7.49 -0.72 -3.10
N ARG A 54 8.08 -0.63 -1.90
CA ARG A 54 8.93 -1.69 -1.36
C ARG A 54 8.14 -2.98 -1.16
N ASP A 55 6.93 -2.89 -0.65
CA ASP A 55 6.08 -4.04 -0.38
C ASP A 55 5.59 -4.65 -1.70
N LEU A 56 5.25 -3.83 -2.70
CA LEU A 56 4.94 -4.29 -4.06
C LEU A 56 6.09 -5.06 -4.69
N VAL A 57 7.31 -4.52 -4.59
CA VAL A 57 8.52 -5.16 -5.10
C VAL A 57 8.78 -6.49 -4.39
N SER A 58 8.69 -6.51 -3.06
CA SER A 58 8.86 -7.74 -2.27
C SER A 58 7.84 -8.81 -2.64
N GLN A 59 6.57 -8.44 -2.75
CA GLN A 59 5.50 -9.36 -3.14
C GLN A 59 5.69 -9.88 -4.57
N SER A 60 6.12 -9.02 -5.49
CA SER A 60 6.40 -9.41 -6.89
C SER A 60 7.57 -10.40 -6.97
N ARG A 61 8.59 -10.22 -6.12
CA ARG A 61 9.71 -11.15 -6.01
C ARG A 61 9.28 -12.51 -5.47
N ASP A 62 8.50 -12.52 -4.41
CA ASP A 62 7.99 -13.76 -3.80
C ASP A 62 7.05 -14.51 -4.76
N ALA A 63 6.15 -13.79 -5.43
CA ALA A 63 5.25 -14.35 -6.43
C ALA A 63 6.03 -14.95 -7.61
N THR A 64 7.11 -14.30 -8.04
CA THR A 64 7.96 -14.79 -9.14
C THR A 64 8.73 -16.04 -8.74
N SER A 65 9.28 -16.08 -7.53
CA SER A 65 9.93 -17.29 -6.99
C SER A 65 8.98 -18.48 -6.97
N GLN A 66 7.75 -18.26 -6.47
CA GLN A 66 6.71 -19.28 -6.48
C GLN A 66 6.30 -19.69 -7.90
N ALA A 67 6.16 -18.73 -8.81
CA ALA A 67 5.81 -18.99 -10.21
C ALA A 67 6.83 -19.91 -10.89
N VAL A 68 8.13 -19.71 -10.64
CA VAL A 68 9.19 -20.57 -11.18
C VAL A 68 9.12 -21.98 -10.60
N HIS A 69 8.94 -22.13 -9.28
CA HIS A 69 8.76 -23.45 -8.67
C HIS A 69 7.55 -24.21 -9.24
N ILE A 70 6.42 -23.51 -9.40
CA ILE A 70 5.20 -24.07 -10.01
C ILE A 70 5.46 -24.42 -11.47
N ALA A 71 6.17 -23.57 -12.23
CA ALA A 71 6.49 -23.81 -13.62
C ALA A 71 7.35 -25.08 -13.81
N HIS A 72 8.31 -25.34 -12.93
CA HIS A 72 9.07 -26.61 -12.93
C HIS A 72 8.18 -27.82 -12.66
N GLN A 73 7.24 -27.73 -11.72
CA GLN A 73 6.30 -28.82 -11.43
C GLN A 73 5.36 -29.07 -12.61
N ILE A 74 4.85 -28.02 -13.25
CA ILE A 74 3.91 -28.12 -14.37
C ILE A 74 4.61 -28.63 -15.63
N ASN A 75 5.84 -28.18 -15.91
CA ASN A 75 6.63 -28.62 -17.08
C ASN A 75 6.80 -30.15 -17.11
N GLN A 76 6.86 -30.81 -15.96
CA GLN A 76 6.94 -32.28 -15.90
C GLN A 76 5.66 -32.99 -16.36
N SER A 77 4.51 -32.30 -16.43
CA SER A 77 3.22 -32.86 -16.83
C SER A 77 2.60 -32.21 -18.07
N SER A 78 3.16 -31.08 -18.52
CA SER A 78 2.67 -30.27 -19.63
C SER A 78 3.65 -30.29 -20.80
N ASN A 79 3.21 -29.84 -21.97
CA ASN A 79 4.03 -29.65 -23.17
C ASN A 79 4.48 -28.19 -23.34
N GLN A 80 4.32 -27.37 -22.30
CA GLN A 80 4.66 -25.94 -22.28
C GLN A 80 5.99 -25.73 -21.59
N THR A 81 6.74 -24.72 -22.05
CA THR A 81 8.06 -24.42 -21.49
C THR A 81 7.95 -23.65 -20.16
N ILE A 82 8.96 -23.76 -19.30
CA ILE A 82 9.01 -23.05 -18.01
C ILE A 82 8.83 -21.53 -18.19
N PRO A 83 9.49 -20.86 -19.17
CA PRO A 83 9.29 -19.44 -19.41
C PRO A 83 7.83 -19.09 -19.71
N GLU A 84 7.14 -19.84 -20.57
CA GLU A 84 5.74 -19.57 -20.94
C GLU A 84 4.80 -19.67 -19.72
N ILE A 85 4.96 -20.73 -18.93
CA ILE A 85 4.15 -20.93 -17.71
C ILE A 85 4.42 -19.80 -16.71
N THR A 86 5.70 -19.45 -16.52
CA THR A 86 6.12 -18.38 -15.60
C THR A 86 5.53 -17.03 -16.03
N THR A 87 5.61 -16.69 -17.33
CA THR A 87 5.00 -15.46 -17.85
C THR A 87 3.49 -15.43 -17.65
N SER A 88 2.79 -16.55 -17.90
CA SER A 88 1.34 -16.62 -17.71
C SER A 88 0.93 -16.41 -16.25
N ILE A 89 1.66 -16.99 -15.30
CA ILE A 89 1.38 -16.83 -13.87
C ILE A 89 1.62 -15.37 -13.45
N ILE A 90 2.71 -14.77 -13.92
CA ILE A 90 3.04 -13.38 -13.60
C ILE A 90 2.05 -12.40 -14.24
N ASP A 91 1.55 -12.68 -15.44
CA ASP A 91 0.51 -11.87 -16.07
C ASP A 91 -0.82 -11.94 -15.29
N ASP A 92 -1.19 -13.12 -14.79
CA ASP A 92 -2.36 -13.26 -13.92
C ASP A 92 -2.19 -12.51 -12.59
N PHE A 93 -1.01 -12.60 -11.98
CA PHE A 93 -0.65 -11.83 -10.79
C PHE A 93 -0.72 -10.32 -11.07
N ASN A 94 -0.12 -9.86 -12.17
CA ASN A 94 -0.16 -8.46 -12.58
C ASN A 94 -1.60 -7.96 -12.76
N ARG A 95 -2.48 -8.75 -13.39
CA ARG A 95 -3.89 -8.38 -13.55
C ARG A 95 -4.60 -8.22 -12.21
N GLN A 96 -4.35 -9.11 -11.26
CA GLN A 96 -4.95 -9.04 -9.92
C GLN A 96 -4.41 -7.85 -9.11
N THR A 97 -3.09 -7.67 -9.12
CA THR A 97 -2.42 -6.57 -8.42
C THR A 97 -2.81 -5.22 -9.02
N SER A 98 -2.82 -5.09 -10.35
CA SER A 98 -3.28 -3.88 -11.03
C SER A 98 -4.71 -3.51 -10.65
N LEU A 99 -5.62 -4.49 -10.55
CA LEU A 99 -7.00 -4.25 -10.10
C LEU A 99 -7.07 -3.78 -8.63
N LEU A 100 -6.28 -4.39 -7.74
CA LEU A 100 -6.24 -4.02 -6.32
C LEU A 100 -5.68 -2.60 -6.12
N TYR A 101 -4.67 -2.22 -6.88
CA TYR A 101 -4.11 -0.87 -6.81
C TYR A 101 -5.03 0.16 -7.50
N ALA A 102 -5.72 -0.23 -8.58
CA ALA A 102 -6.68 0.63 -9.27
C ALA A 102 -7.87 1.01 -8.36
N SER A 103 -8.30 0.14 -7.43
CA SER A 103 -9.34 0.52 -6.46
C SER A 103 -8.91 1.64 -5.51
N HIS A 104 -7.60 1.88 -5.38
CA HIS A 104 -7.01 2.96 -4.59
C HIS A 104 -6.59 4.17 -5.46
N GLY A 105 -6.91 4.16 -6.76
CA GLY A 105 -6.50 5.22 -7.69
C GLY A 105 -5.05 5.13 -8.16
N GLN A 106 -4.38 3.99 -7.90
CA GLN A 106 -2.99 3.74 -8.26
C GLN A 106 -2.93 2.80 -9.47
N THR A 107 -1.93 2.95 -10.32
CA THR A 107 -1.67 2.06 -11.46
C THR A 107 -0.36 1.32 -11.21
N VAL A 108 -0.43 0.01 -11.28
CA VAL A 108 0.72 -0.89 -11.18
C VAL A 108 0.80 -1.75 -12.42
N VAL A 109 2.02 -1.89 -12.95
CA VAL A 109 2.32 -2.84 -14.03
C VAL A 109 3.57 -3.62 -13.65
N ILE A 110 3.43 -4.94 -13.61
CA ILE A 110 4.50 -5.91 -13.43
C ILE A 110 4.55 -6.74 -14.72
N SER A 111 5.72 -6.83 -15.34
CA SER A 111 5.90 -7.62 -16.56
C SER A 111 7.24 -8.32 -16.56
N VAL A 112 7.31 -9.47 -17.22
CA VAL A 112 8.56 -10.21 -17.37
C VAL A 112 9.29 -9.71 -18.60
N SER A 113 10.55 -9.29 -18.44
CA SER A 113 11.40 -8.87 -19.55
C SER A 113 12.21 -10.02 -20.15
N ASN A 114 12.71 -10.93 -19.31
CA ASN A 114 13.53 -12.07 -19.74
C ASN A 114 13.47 -13.18 -18.67
N ILE A 115 13.71 -14.41 -19.10
CA ILE A 115 13.83 -15.58 -18.23
C ILE A 115 15.00 -16.42 -18.73
N THR A 116 15.92 -16.75 -17.82
CA THR A 116 17.01 -17.70 -18.08
C THR A 116 16.82 -18.89 -17.14
N ILE A 117 16.62 -20.06 -17.73
CA ILE A 117 16.46 -21.32 -16.99
C ILE A 117 17.77 -22.10 -17.07
N ASN A 118 18.33 -22.43 -15.91
CA ASN A 118 19.55 -23.21 -15.79
C ASN A 118 19.19 -24.65 -15.39
N GLU A 119 18.92 -25.50 -16.38
CA GLU A 119 18.61 -26.92 -16.13
C GLU A 119 19.83 -27.75 -15.69
N SER A 120 21.04 -27.21 -15.86
CA SER A 120 22.27 -27.80 -15.36
C SER A 120 22.54 -27.26 -13.97
N ALA A 121 22.87 -28.15 -13.01
CA ALA A 121 23.22 -27.88 -11.60
C ALA A 121 24.48 -26.99 -11.42
N SER A 122 24.53 -25.88 -12.12
CA SER A 122 25.45 -24.78 -11.93
C SER A 122 25.01 -24.01 -10.69
N SER A 123 25.96 -23.38 -10.00
CA SER A 123 25.68 -22.61 -8.77
C SER A 123 24.75 -21.39 -8.96
N PHE A 124 24.28 -21.16 -10.18
CA PHE A 124 23.42 -20.05 -10.58
C PHE A 124 22.00 -20.60 -10.76
N GLY A 125 21.07 -20.18 -9.90
CA GLY A 125 19.65 -20.53 -10.03
C GLY A 125 19.02 -19.98 -11.31
N ASP A 126 17.74 -20.25 -11.50
CA ASP A 126 16.95 -19.65 -12.56
C ASP A 126 16.82 -18.14 -12.31
N MET A 127 16.91 -17.35 -13.37
CA MET A 127 16.85 -15.90 -13.28
C MET A 127 15.64 -15.38 -14.05
N VAL A 128 14.85 -14.54 -13.39
CA VAL A 128 13.71 -13.83 -13.99
C VAL A 128 13.95 -12.34 -13.85
N TRP A 129 13.81 -11.60 -14.96
CA TRP A 129 13.90 -10.14 -14.98
C TRP A 129 12.50 -9.54 -15.02
N LEU A 130 12.18 -8.73 -14.02
CA LEU A 130 10.88 -8.09 -13.87
C LEU A 130 10.98 -6.58 -14.09
N ASN A 131 10.07 -6.03 -14.88
CA ASN A 131 9.86 -4.60 -14.95
C ASN A 131 8.65 -4.25 -14.09
N ILE A 132 8.87 -3.42 -13.07
CA ILE A 132 7.82 -2.97 -12.16
C ILE A 132 7.68 -1.46 -12.32
N SER A 133 6.45 -1.01 -12.58
CA SER A 133 6.09 0.40 -12.59
C SER A 133 4.90 0.67 -11.70
N TYR A 134 4.95 1.83 -11.04
CA TYR A 134 3.95 2.31 -10.10
C TYR A 134 3.67 3.78 -10.38
N ASN A 135 2.38 4.15 -10.36
CA ASN A 135 1.94 5.52 -10.55
C ASN A 135 0.68 5.79 -9.72
N ASP A 136 0.72 6.77 -8.82
CA ASP A 136 -0.42 7.21 -8.00
C ASP A 136 -1.03 8.55 -8.45
N GLY A 137 -0.57 9.09 -9.59
CA GLY A 137 -0.95 10.40 -10.13
C GLY A 137 -0.06 11.56 -9.67
N ASN A 138 0.69 11.40 -8.58
CA ASN A 138 1.65 12.39 -8.07
C ASN A 138 3.11 11.91 -8.21
N THR A 139 3.33 10.62 -7.99
CA THR A 139 4.61 9.93 -7.92
C THR A 139 4.66 8.87 -9.01
N PHE A 140 5.74 8.90 -9.78
CA PHE A 140 6.04 7.85 -10.75
C PHE A 140 7.30 7.10 -10.32
N TYR A 141 7.20 5.77 -10.28
CA TYR A 141 8.31 4.87 -10.07
C TYR A 141 8.37 3.86 -11.19
N SER A 142 9.57 3.65 -11.73
CA SER A 142 9.89 2.57 -12.65
C SER A 142 11.20 1.97 -12.20
N SER A 143 11.22 0.67 -11.93
CA SER A 143 12.46 -0.02 -11.60
C SER A 143 13.28 -0.23 -12.87
N GLU A 144 14.61 -0.31 -12.71
CA GLU A 144 15.42 -1.10 -13.65
C GLU A 144 14.97 -2.57 -13.57
N PRO A 145 15.25 -3.41 -14.59
CA PRO A 145 14.82 -4.81 -14.58
C PRO A 145 15.30 -5.51 -13.31
N GLU A 146 14.37 -5.85 -12.43
CA GLU A 146 14.66 -6.47 -11.14
C GLU A 146 14.93 -7.95 -11.34
N ILE A 147 16.07 -8.41 -10.84
CA ILE A 147 16.54 -9.77 -11.04
C ILE A 147 16.11 -10.63 -9.85
N VAL A 148 15.26 -11.59 -10.13
CA VAL A 148 14.84 -12.61 -9.16
C VAL A 148 15.60 -13.90 -9.46
N GLU A 149 16.56 -14.24 -8.60
CA GLU A 149 17.22 -15.54 -8.60
C GLU A 149 16.36 -16.53 -7.80
N VAL A 150 16.00 -17.64 -8.45
CA VAL A 150 15.24 -18.74 -7.86
C VAL A 150 16.10 -20.00 -7.88
N ARG A 151 16.27 -20.61 -6.72
CA ARG A 151 16.96 -21.90 -6.60
C ARG A 151 15.92 -22.98 -6.49
N VAL A 152 15.87 -23.84 -7.50
CA VAL A 152 14.88 -24.90 -7.65
C VAL A 152 15.42 -26.22 -7.12
#